data_AF-A0A9D2T0J6-F1
#
_entry.id   AF-A0A9D2T0J6-F1
#
_cell.length_a   1.000
_cell.length_b   1.000
_cell.length_c   1.000
_cell.angle_alpha   90.00
_cell.angle_beta   90.00
_cell.angle_gamma   90.00
#
_symmetry.space_group_name_H-M   'P 1'
#
loop_
_entity.id
_entity.type
_entity.pdbx_description
1 polymer ?
#
loop_
_entity_poly.entity_id
_entity_poly.type
_entity_poly.pdbx_seq_one_letter_code
_entity_poly.pdbx_strand_id
1 'polypeptide(L)'
;MCYTALERRDRFLEQVLSALGGITDGLAALLGDYPLVVAWYTAVVRFLFPVLALLILARSIRSLLTVPHLPEVWAYLSLPNGLSQPLTHWENILGRSGASDVVLGYPTVSRQHAALIRAEDDRWAVYDLDSKGGVALNGRTVEGSAPVAYGDVLSLGGVETVLLPVPPEDQARRRQSRQDRERPVSPWTGLFFLTLFQVLTAGQLMAAAGADAPLAIPAAFFCLIAVMWGYFLAMRAVHRVGFEMETIAFFLSTLSLAVTASSAPEDLFKQLIALLLGLCLFVVLGIFLRDLDRVKAIRWLMAGGAMGLLGITLVLGALGLGQSRYGAMNWIILGPLSFQPSELAKICYIFAGAATLDRLFRKRNLGLFLLLTLVCIGCLALMSDFGTAAIFFVTFLVIAYLRSGDWTTLSLITGACVAGAGVVFSIKPYILQRFATWGHAWEQASSGGYQQVRTMSAAASGGLVGVGAGQGWLHNVAAADTDLVFGMLCEEWGLIIGVLAVLSIVTLAVFAVRACRAGRSSFYTIAACAATSLLVFQTCLNVFGSVDLLPLTGVTFPFVSNGGSSMLASWGLLAFLKATDTRPNASFAIRLPARREPPVFLGRHPRQEEVDPDA
;
A
#
# COMPACT_ATOMS: atom_id res chain seq x y z
N MET A 1 -5.80 -44.67 -13.50
CA MET A 1 -6.56 -43.43 -13.73
C MET A 1 -5.77 -42.15 -13.43
N CYS A 2 -4.95 -42.06 -12.38
CA CYS A 2 -4.13 -40.85 -12.12
C CYS A 2 -3.00 -40.64 -13.17
N TYR A 3 -2.36 -41.73 -13.62
CA TYR A 3 -1.26 -41.67 -14.60
C TYR A 3 -1.70 -41.14 -15.98
N THR A 4 -2.88 -41.57 -16.45
CA THR A 4 -3.46 -41.15 -17.73
C THR A 4 -3.97 -39.70 -17.73
N ALA A 5 -4.28 -39.15 -16.56
CA ALA A 5 -4.69 -37.74 -16.42
C ALA A 5 -3.50 -36.79 -16.46
N LEU A 6 -2.37 -37.17 -15.84
CA LEU A 6 -1.11 -36.41 -15.91
C LEU A 6 -0.56 -36.39 -17.34
N GLU A 7 -0.50 -37.53 -17.99
CA GLU A 7 0.03 -37.64 -19.37
C GLU A 7 -0.86 -36.95 -20.42
N ARG A 8 -2.17 -36.85 -20.17
CA ARG A 8 -3.09 -36.07 -21.01
C ARG A 8 -2.93 -34.56 -20.77
N ARG A 9 -2.66 -34.15 -19.52
CA ARG A 9 -2.34 -32.75 -19.18
C ARG A 9 -1.01 -32.32 -19.79
N ASP A 10 0.00 -33.17 -19.70
CA ASP A 10 1.34 -32.85 -20.21
C ASP A 10 1.34 -32.77 -21.74
N ARG A 11 0.64 -33.69 -22.43
CA ARG A 11 0.39 -33.59 -23.88
C ARG A 11 -0.42 -32.35 -24.29
N PHE A 12 -1.42 -31.96 -23.50
CA PHE A 12 -2.18 -30.74 -23.76
C PHE A 12 -1.30 -29.49 -23.60
N LEU A 13 -0.45 -29.44 -22.57
CA LEU A 13 0.48 -28.34 -22.36
C LEU A 13 1.52 -28.26 -23.48
N GLU A 14 2.06 -29.40 -23.94
CA GLU A 14 2.96 -29.44 -25.10
C GLU A 14 2.27 -28.95 -26.39
N GLN A 15 1.02 -29.35 -26.63
CA GLN A 15 0.23 -28.88 -27.78
C GLN A 15 -0.03 -27.38 -27.71
N VAL A 16 -0.35 -26.84 -26.53
CA VAL A 16 -0.57 -25.40 -26.35
C VAL A 16 0.73 -24.62 -26.52
N LEU A 17 1.85 -25.10 -25.93
CA LEU A 17 3.15 -24.44 -26.04
C LEU A 17 3.69 -24.46 -27.47
N SER A 18 3.52 -25.57 -28.19
CA SER A 18 3.92 -25.68 -29.60
C SER A 18 3.03 -24.83 -30.51
N ALA A 19 1.73 -24.75 -30.25
CA ALA A 19 0.83 -23.85 -30.99
C ALA A 19 1.17 -22.37 -30.73
N LEU A 20 1.44 -21.99 -29.48
CA LEU A 20 1.87 -20.65 -29.13
C LEU A 20 3.23 -20.32 -29.77
N GLY A 21 4.18 -21.25 -29.72
CA GLY A 21 5.47 -21.15 -30.41
C GLY A 21 5.31 -20.92 -31.91
N GLY A 22 4.47 -21.71 -32.58
CA GLY A 22 4.21 -21.54 -34.01
C GLY A 22 3.57 -20.19 -34.37
N ILE A 23 2.68 -19.67 -33.51
CA ILE A 23 2.09 -18.33 -33.70
C ILE A 23 3.14 -17.24 -33.48
N THR A 24 4.00 -17.37 -32.47
CA THR A 24 5.05 -16.38 -32.19
C THR A 24 6.10 -16.36 -33.27
N ASP A 25 6.54 -17.52 -33.74
CA ASP A 25 7.53 -17.65 -34.80
C ASP A 25 6.97 -17.11 -36.12
N GLY A 26 5.69 -17.41 -36.42
CA GLY A 26 5.00 -16.85 -37.58
C GLY A 26 4.83 -15.33 -37.51
N LEU A 27 4.51 -14.77 -36.34
CA LEU A 27 4.42 -13.33 -36.14
C LEU A 27 5.80 -12.66 -36.21
N ALA A 28 6.82 -13.23 -35.60
CA ALA A 28 8.19 -12.72 -35.61
C ALA A 28 8.77 -12.73 -37.03
N ALA A 29 8.57 -13.82 -37.78
CA ALA A 29 8.94 -13.91 -39.19
C ALA A 29 8.22 -12.86 -40.05
N LEU A 30 6.90 -12.72 -39.87
CA LEU A 30 6.11 -11.71 -40.59
C LEU A 30 6.56 -10.28 -40.24
N LEU A 31 6.92 -9.99 -38.99
CA LEU A 31 7.46 -8.68 -38.60
C LEU A 31 8.85 -8.44 -39.20
N GLY A 32 9.68 -9.49 -39.28
CA GLY A 32 11.00 -9.45 -39.93
C GLY A 32 10.93 -9.19 -41.43
N ASP A 33 9.94 -9.74 -42.12
CA ASP A 33 9.75 -9.56 -43.57
C ASP A 33 9.28 -8.14 -43.95
N TYR A 34 8.70 -7.38 -43.01
CA TYR A 34 8.15 -6.04 -43.25
C TYR A 34 8.69 -4.98 -42.27
N PRO A 35 9.99 -4.62 -42.34
CA PRO A 35 10.62 -3.68 -41.40
C PRO A 35 10.01 -2.28 -41.45
N LEU A 36 9.51 -1.84 -42.61
CA LEU A 36 8.82 -0.56 -42.75
C LEU A 36 7.49 -0.55 -41.99
N VAL A 37 6.76 -1.67 -41.97
CA VAL A 37 5.51 -1.81 -41.22
C VAL A 37 5.79 -1.77 -39.72
N VAL A 38 6.88 -2.42 -39.26
CA VAL A 38 7.33 -2.37 -37.86
C VAL A 38 7.67 -0.94 -37.44
N ALA A 39 8.36 -0.18 -38.28
CA ALA A 39 8.70 1.22 -38.01
C ALA A 39 7.43 2.09 -37.89
N TRP A 40 6.47 1.94 -38.80
CA TRP A 40 5.18 2.65 -38.74
C TRP A 40 4.36 2.23 -37.52
N TYR A 41 4.28 0.94 -37.22
CA TYR A 41 3.61 0.42 -36.03
C TYR A 41 4.21 1.04 -34.76
N THR A 42 5.53 0.98 -34.62
CA THR A 42 6.25 1.54 -33.48
C THR A 42 6.01 3.03 -33.36
N ALA A 43 6.07 3.78 -34.46
CA ALA A 43 5.80 5.22 -34.48
C ALA A 43 4.37 5.53 -34.01
N VAL A 44 3.36 4.82 -34.51
CA VAL A 44 1.95 5.04 -34.13
C VAL A 44 1.70 4.67 -32.67
N VAL A 45 2.17 3.50 -32.23
CA VAL A 45 1.91 2.99 -30.88
C VAL A 45 2.61 3.82 -29.81
N ARG A 46 3.79 4.39 -30.11
CA ARG A 46 4.46 5.37 -29.25
C ARG A 46 3.52 6.52 -28.87
N PHE A 47 2.79 7.11 -29.81
CA PHE A 47 1.81 8.17 -29.51
C PHE A 47 0.54 7.66 -28.82
N LEU A 48 0.15 6.41 -29.10
CA LEU A 48 -1.04 5.80 -28.51
C LEU A 48 -0.86 5.44 -27.03
N PHE A 49 0.34 5.00 -26.61
CA PHE A 49 0.58 4.57 -25.24
C PHE A 49 0.34 5.66 -24.19
N PRO A 50 0.85 6.90 -24.32
CA PRO A 50 0.54 7.97 -23.38
C PRO A 50 -0.96 8.25 -23.29
N VAL A 51 -1.69 8.18 -24.41
CA VAL A 51 -3.14 8.38 -24.45
C VAL A 51 -3.86 7.27 -23.70
N LEU A 52 -3.51 6.00 -23.95
CA LEU A 52 -4.08 4.86 -23.24
C LEU A 52 -3.76 4.91 -21.74
N ALA A 53 -2.50 5.18 -21.37
CA ALA A 53 -2.08 5.35 -19.99
C ALA A 53 -2.87 6.47 -19.28
N LEU A 54 -3.04 7.62 -19.95
CA LEU A 54 -3.85 8.73 -19.45
C LEU A 54 -5.31 8.30 -19.26
N LEU A 55 -5.93 7.58 -20.20
CA LEU A 55 -7.32 7.12 -20.08
C LEU A 55 -7.51 6.13 -18.93
N ILE A 56 -6.59 5.17 -18.78
CA ILE A 56 -6.58 4.19 -17.68
C ILE A 56 -6.49 4.91 -16.33
N LEU A 57 -5.51 5.81 -16.20
CA LEU A 57 -5.22 6.49 -14.94
C LEU A 57 -6.24 7.57 -14.63
N ALA A 58 -6.61 8.44 -15.57
CA ALA A 58 -7.59 9.50 -15.33
C ALA A 58 -8.92 8.94 -14.83
N ARG A 59 -9.35 7.77 -15.33
CA ARG A 59 -10.56 7.09 -14.84
C ARG A 59 -10.39 6.57 -13.41
N SER A 60 -9.29 5.85 -13.13
CA SER A 60 -9.00 5.31 -11.80
C SER A 60 -8.81 6.42 -10.76
N ILE A 61 -8.01 7.44 -11.09
CA ILE A 61 -7.76 8.63 -10.27
C ILE A 61 -9.06 9.39 -10.01
N ARG A 62 -9.85 9.68 -11.06
CA ARG A 62 -11.14 10.36 -10.89
C ARG A 62 -12.03 9.58 -9.93
N SER A 63 -12.19 8.27 -10.11
CA SER A 63 -13.00 7.44 -9.20
C SER A 63 -12.52 7.52 -7.74
N LEU A 64 -11.20 7.43 -7.52
CA LEU A 64 -10.61 7.50 -6.18
C LEU A 64 -10.70 8.90 -5.54
N LEU A 65 -10.70 9.96 -6.34
CA LEU A 65 -10.68 11.36 -5.86
C LEU A 65 -12.04 12.08 -5.89
N THR A 66 -13.03 11.63 -6.65
CA THR A 66 -14.35 12.29 -6.70
C THR A 66 -15.34 11.64 -5.76
N VAL A 67 -15.19 10.35 -5.47
CA VAL A 67 -16.11 9.66 -4.56
C VAL A 67 -15.93 10.21 -3.15
N PRO A 68 -17.02 10.71 -2.50
CA PRO A 68 -16.94 11.18 -1.13
C PRO A 68 -16.72 10.01 -0.18
N HIS A 69 -15.99 10.26 0.91
CA HIS A 69 -15.87 9.34 2.05
C HIS A 69 -16.68 9.94 3.19
N LEU A 70 -17.99 9.65 3.25
CA LEU A 70 -18.81 10.18 4.32
C LEU A 70 -18.53 9.38 5.60
N PRO A 71 -18.33 10.03 6.76
CA PRO A 71 -18.18 9.32 8.02
C PRO A 71 -19.51 8.67 8.41
N GLU A 72 -19.48 7.38 8.79
CA GLU A 72 -20.69 6.63 9.17
C GLU A 72 -21.06 6.99 10.60
N VAL A 73 -22.32 7.31 10.84
CA VAL A 73 -22.80 7.52 12.21
C VAL A 73 -23.20 6.16 12.75
N TRP A 74 -22.50 5.70 13.78
CA TRP A 74 -22.73 4.40 14.40
C TRP A 74 -23.67 4.45 15.59
N ALA A 75 -23.67 5.58 16.31
CA ALA A 75 -24.50 5.82 17.47
C ALA A 75 -24.64 7.33 17.71
N TYR A 76 -25.52 7.71 18.63
CA TYR A 76 -25.64 9.07 19.13
C TYR A 76 -25.28 9.12 20.60
N LEU A 77 -24.54 10.16 20.99
CA LEU A 77 -24.34 10.49 22.39
C LEU A 77 -25.26 11.65 22.76
N SER A 78 -26.29 11.37 23.55
CA SER A 78 -27.18 12.40 24.07
C SER A 78 -26.48 13.14 25.21
N LEU A 79 -26.49 14.47 25.12
CA LEU A 79 -25.91 15.38 26.11
C LEU A 79 -26.99 15.86 27.09
N PRO A 80 -26.62 16.37 28.29
CA PRO A 80 -27.58 16.87 29.27
C PRO A 80 -28.44 18.04 28.75
N ASN A 81 -27.94 18.79 27.76
CA ASN A 81 -28.65 19.91 27.15
C ASN A 81 -29.69 19.49 26.09
N GLY A 82 -29.94 18.19 25.93
CA GLY A 82 -30.87 17.63 24.94
C GLY A 82 -30.31 17.54 23.51
N LEU A 83 -29.08 18.01 23.26
CA LEU A 83 -28.42 17.83 21.96
C LEU A 83 -27.86 16.41 21.83
N SER A 84 -27.92 15.86 20.61
CA SER A 84 -27.33 14.56 20.29
C SER A 84 -26.13 14.73 19.37
N GLN A 85 -24.96 14.26 19.82
CA GLN A 85 -23.72 14.26 19.06
C GLN A 85 -23.58 12.94 18.30
N PRO A 86 -23.37 12.94 16.96
CA PRO A 86 -23.17 11.71 16.22
C PRO A 86 -21.78 11.12 16.46
N LEU A 87 -21.73 9.83 16.80
CA LEU A 87 -20.49 9.07 16.92
C LEU A 87 -20.09 8.56 15.54
N THR A 88 -19.04 9.17 15.00
CA THR A 88 -18.60 9.05 13.60
C THR A 88 -17.21 8.45 13.44
N HIS A 89 -16.52 8.16 14.54
CA HIS A 89 -15.25 7.43 14.57
C HIS A 89 -15.43 6.07 15.26
N TRP A 90 -14.59 5.10 14.91
CA TRP A 90 -14.62 3.78 15.55
C TRP A 90 -14.16 3.86 17.00
N GLU A 91 -13.23 4.77 17.25
CA GLU A 91 -12.73 5.20 18.54
C GLU A 91 -13.11 6.69 18.66
N ASN A 92 -13.99 7.06 19.60
CA ASN A 92 -14.40 8.44 19.80
C ASN A 92 -13.81 8.95 21.11
N ILE A 93 -12.98 9.99 21.03
CA ILE A 93 -12.43 10.68 22.19
C ILE A 93 -13.46 11.70 22.68
N LEU A 94 -13.86 11.56 23.94
CA LEU A 94 -14.74 12.46 24.64
C LEU A 94 -13.89 13.38 25.52
N GLY A 95 -14.08 14.70 25.42
CA GLY A 95 -13.28 15.63 26.22
C GLY A 95 -13.58 17.10 25.96
N ARG A 96 -12.98 17.97 26.75
CA ARG A 96 -13.16 19.44 26.65
C ARG A 96 -12.33 20.07 25.53
N SER A 97 -11.32 19.37 25.02
CA SER A 97 -10.46 19.89 23.96
C SER A 97 -11.21 20.02 22.65
N GLY A 98 -10.91 21.05 21.86
CA GLY A 98 -11.38 21.12 20.46
C GLY A 98 -10.79 20.02 19.56
N ALA A 99 -9.79 19.27 20.04
CA ALA A 99 -9.23 18.10 19.37
C ALA A 99 -9.93 16.78 19.75
N SER A 100 -10.98 16.82 20.59
CA SER A 100 -11.80 15.65 20.91
C SER A 100 -12.87 15.44 19.83
N ASP A 101 -13.19 14.17 19.52
CA ASP A 101 -14.24 13.83 18.56
C ASP A 101 -15.62 14.33 19.02
N VAL A 102 -15.88 14.21 20.33
CA VAL A 102 -17.04 14.82 20.97
C VAL A 102 -16.57 15.84 21.99
N VAL A 103 -16.81 17.11 21.68
CA VAL A 103 -16.40 18.23 22.52
C VAL A 103 -17.43 18.49 23.61
N LEU A 104 -17.01 18.27 24.85
CA LEU A 104 -17.78 18.49 26.07
C LEU A 104 -17.21 19.71 26.79
N GLY A 105 -17.78 20.89 26.53
CA GLY A 105 -17.29 22.19 27.00
C GLY A 105 -17.39 22.44 28.52
N TYR A 106 -17.49 21.40 29.34
CA TYR A 106 -17.68 21.52 30.78
C TYR A 106 -16.34 21.60 31.53
N PRO A 107 -16.20 22.47 32.56
CA PRO A 107 -14.93 22.64 33.29
C PRO A 107 -14.43 21.38 34.02
N THR A 108 -15.35 20.53 34.47
CA THR A 108 -15.06 19.26 35.16
C THR A 108 -14.54 18.18 34.21
N VAL A 109 -14.78 18.34 32.91
CA VAL A 109 -14.30 17.42 31.88
C VAL A 109 -12.86 17.77 31.51
N SER A 110 -11.99 16.78 31.66
CA SER A 110 -10.59 16.81 31.20
C SER A 110 -10.49 17.06 29.68
N ARG A 111 -9.35 17.59 29.22
CA ARG A 111 -9.13 17.88 27.79
C ARG A 111 -9.36 16.66 26.90
N GLN A 112 -8.84 15.51 27.31
CA GLN A 112 -9.20 14.18 26.82
C GLN A 112 -9.60 13.42 28.07
N HIS A 113 -10.86 12.96 28.13
CA HIS A 113 -11.45 12.44 29.37
C HIS A 113 -11.72 10.95 29.27
N ALA A 114 -12.43 10.53 28.22
CA ALA A 114 -12.74 9.13 27.99
C ALA A 114 -12.60 8.80 26.51
N ALA A 115 -12.42 7.52 26.20
CA ALA A 115 -12.55 7.00 24.85
C ALA A 115 -13.72 6.00 24.81
N LEU A 116 -14.65 6.22 23.87
CA LEU A 116 -15.73 5.31 23.59
C LEU A 116 -15.40 4.55 22.30
N ILE A 117 -15.16 3.25 22.42
CA ILE A 117 -14.65 2.40 21.35
C ILE A 117 -15.70 1.35 20.98
N ARG A 118 -15.98 1.23 19.69
CA ARG A 118 -16.83 0.17 19.14
C ARG A 118 -16.00 -1.09 18.87
N ALA A 119 -16.60 -2.25 19.07
CA ALA A 119 -16.05 -3.55 18.67
C ALA A 119 -16.68 -3.98 17.33
N GLU A 120 -16.06 -4.97 16.64
CA GLU A 120 -16.56 -5.43 15.34
C GLU A 120 -17.98 -6.04 15.41
N ASP A 121 -18.43 -6.43 16.60
CA ASP A 121 -19.74 -7.03 16.86
C ASP A 121 -20.79 -6.04 17.40
N ASP A 122 -20.63 -4.75 17.13
CA ASP A 122 -21.52 -3.66 17.57
C ASP A 122 -21.59 -3.43 19.09
N ARG A 123 -20.71 -4.06 19.87
CA ARG A 123 -20.56 -3.73 21.29
C ARG A 123 -19.71 -2.49 21.48
N TRP A 124 -20.05 -1.69 22.48
CA TRP A 124 -19.26 -0.52 22.86
C TRP A 124 -18.53 -0.78 24.16
N ALA A 125 -17.38 -0.12 24.34
CA ALA A 125 -16.66 -0.08 25.59
C ALA A 125 -16.15 1.33 25.84
N VAL A 126 -16.25 1.78 27.08
CA VAL A 126 -15.66 3.04 27.52
C VAL A 126 -14.36 2.78 28.26
N TYR A 127 -13.40 3.68 28.06
CA TYR A 127 -12.10 3.69 28.71
C TYR A 127 -11.87 5.05 29.35
N ASP A 128 -11.43 5.06 30.60
CA ASP A 128 -10.93 6.28 31.24
C ASP A 128 -9.51 6.59 30.73
N LEU A 129 -9.27 7.85 30.35
CA LEU A 129 -8.00 8.32 29.80
C LEU A 129 -7.15 9.01 30.88
N ASP A 130 -7.05 8.39 32.06
CA ASP A 130 -6.46 8.97 33.27
C ASP A 130 -7.05 10.36 33.58
N SER A 131 -8.39 10.47 33.47
CA SER A 131 -9.09 11.72 33.66
C SER A 131 -9.08 12.18 35.11
N LYS A 132 -9.09 13.51 35.32
CA LYS A 132 -9.12 14.07 36.68
C LYS A 132 -10.47 13.90 37.39
N GLY A 133 -11.55 13.79 36.61
CA GLY A 133 -12.92 13.73 37.12
C GLY A 133 -13.48 12.31 37.22
N GLY A 134 -12.75 11.32 36.69
CA GLY A 134 -13.19 9.94 36.61
C GLY A 134 -14.33 9.71 35.61
N VAL A 135 -14.47 8.45 35.20
CA VAL A 135 -15.58 7.98 34.36
C VAL A 135 -16.45 7.03 35.18
N ALA A 136 -17.77 7.22 35.13
CA ALA A 136 -18.73 6.28 35.73
C ALA A 136 -19.76 5.81 34.71
N LEU A 137 -20.11 4.52 34.77
CA LEU A 137 -21.14 3.89 33.95
C LEU A 137 -22.28 3.43 34.87
N ASN A 138 -23.49 3.93 34.65
CA ASN A 138 -24.67 3.66 35.47
C ASN A 138 -24.39 3.84 36.98
N GLY A 139 -23.65 4.90 37.32
CA GLY A 139 -23.26 5.24 38.69
C GLY A 139 -22.06 4.47 39.26
N ARG A 140 -21.49 3.49 38.54
CA ARG A 140 -20.29 2.74 38.96
C ARG A 140 -19.04 3.27 38.28
N THR A 141 -18.00 3.55 39.05
CA THR A 141 -16.71 4.01 38.51
C THR A 141 -16.07 2.96 37.61
N VAL A 142 -15.54 3.40 36.47
CA VAL A 142 -14.90 2.53 35.47
C VAL A 142 -13.40 2.44 35.75
N GLU A 143 -12.93 1.27 36.19
CA GLU A 143 -11.50 1.00 36.34
C GLU A 143 -10.92 0.43 35.03
N GLY A 144 -10.27 1.30 34.25
CA GLY A 144 -9.61 0.93 33.00
C GLY A 144 -10.54 0.78 31.80
N SER A 145 -11.50 -0.14 31.84
CA SER A 145 -12.50 -0.29 30.76
C SER A 145 -13.78 -0.99 31.19
N ALA A 146 -14.93 -0.52 30.70
CA ALA A 146 -16.23 -1.16 30.93
C ALA A 146 -17.03 -1.30 29.63
N PRO A 147 -17.75 -2.42 29.40
CA PRO A 147 -18.67 -2.56 28.28
C PRO A 147 -19.87 -1.62 28.47
N VAL A 148 -20.33 -1.01 27.37
CA VAL A 148 -21.45 -0.05 27.33
C VAL A 148 -22.52 -0.60 26.41
N ALA A 149 -23.76 -0.63 26.90
CA ALA A 149 -24.95 -0.95 26.12
C ALA A 149 -25.70 0.33 25.73
N TYR A 150 -26.53 0.23 24.69
CA TYR A 150 -27.44 1.31 24.34
C TYR A 150 -28.44 1.56 25.49
N GLY A 151 -28.63 2.82 25.85
CA GLY A 151 -29.43 3.25 27.00
C GLY A 151 -28.65 3.43 28.30
N ASP A 152 -27.39 2.97 28.37
CA ASP A 152 -26.56 3.20 29.55
C ASP A 152 -26.19 4.69 29.71
N VAL A 153 -26.13 5.12 30.97
CA VAL A 153 -25.72 6.48 31.36
C VAL A 153 -24.22 6.50 31.65
N LEU A 154 -23.49 7.26 30.86
CA LEU A 154 -22.06 7.52 31.00
C LEU A 154 -21.84 8.89 31.63
N SER A 155 -21.31 8.92 32.85
CA SER A 155 -20.92 10.15 33.56
C SER A 155 -19.43 10.44 33.38
N LEU A 156 -19.12 11.66 32.91
CA LEU A 156 -17.77 12.14 32.62
C LEU A 156 -17.49 13.37 33.49
N GLY A 157 -16.78 13.21 34.60
CA GLY A 157 -16.58 14.30 35.56
C GLY A 157 -17.89 14.94 36.03
N GLY A 158 -18.93 14.12 36.26
CA GLY A 158 -20.26 14.56 36.67
C GLY A 158 -21.21 14.98 35.55
N VAL A 159 -20.76 14.99 34.28
CA VAL A 159 -21.62 15.26 33.12
C VAL A 159 -22.23 13.96 32.63
N GLU A 160 -23.55 13.80 32.75
CA GLU A 160 -24.27 12.61 32.32
C GLU A 160 -24.57 12.62 30.82
N THR A 161 -24.19 11.55 30.13
CA THR A 161 -24.43 11.35 28.71
C THR A 161 -25.05 9.98 28.48
N VAL A 162 -25.87 9.82 27.44
CA VAL A 162 -26.55 8.54 27.17
C VAL A 162 -26.19 8.05 25.78
N LEU A 163 -25.78 6.79 25.66
CA LEU A 163 -25.50 6.17 24.37
C LEU A 163 -26.79 5.68 23.72
N LEU A 164 -27.16 6.25 22.58
CA LEU A 164 -28.38 5.93 21.84
C LEU A 164 -28.06 5.25 20.50
N PRO A 165 -28.87 4.28 20.07
CA PRO A 165 -28.72 3.65 18.76
C PRO A 165 -29.18 4.61 17.66
N VAL A 166 -28.67 4.42 16.43
CA VAL A 166 -29.19 5.16 15.27
C VAL A 166 -30.58 4.61 14.91
N PRO A 167 -31.62 5.46 14.74
CA PRO A 167 -32.95 5.02 14.33
C PRO A 167 -32.91 4.19 13.04
N PRO A 168 -33.71 3.09 12.92
CA PRO A 168 -33.67 2.21 11.75
C PRO A 168 -33.96 2.94 10.42
N GLU A 169 -34.87 3.91 10.44
CA GLU A 169 -35.23 4.72 9.27
C GLU A 169 -34.05 5.59 8.81
N ASP A 170 -33.35 6.23 9.74
CA ASP A 170 -32.15 7.02 9.47
C ASP A 170 -31.01 6.14 8.94
N GLN A 171 -30.83 4.93 9.50
CA GLN A 171 -29.86 3.96 8.99
C GLN A 171 -30.17 3.58 7.54
N ALA A 172 -31.43 3.23 7.24
CA ALA A 172 -31.86 2.83 5.91
C ALA A 172 -31.67 3.96 4.88
N ARG A 173 -32.14 5.17 5.21
CA ARG A 173 -32.02 6.36 4.35
C ARG A 173 -30.56 6.72 4.05
N ARG A 174 -29.68 6.62 5.05
CA ARG A 174 -28.24 6.90 4.89
C ARG A 174 -27.52 5.80 4.10
N ARG A 175 -27.85 4.53 4.33
CA ARG A 175 -27.31 3.41 3.54
C ARG A 175 -27.66 3.56 2.07
N GLN A 176 -28.90 3.92 1.75
CA GLN A 176 -29.33 4.14 0.37
C GLN A 176 -28.59 5.32 -0.27
N SER A 177 -28.56 6.48 0.40
CA SER A 177 -27.83 7.67 -0.08
C SER A 177 -26.35 7.41 -0.35
N ARG A 178 -25.69 6.62 0.51
CA ARG A 178 -24.29 6.19 0.33
C ARG A 178 -24.10 5.23 -0.82
N GLN A 179 -24.99 4.24 -0.96
CA GLN A 179 -24.89 3.29 -2.06
C GLN A 179 -24.92 4.00 -3.41
N ASP A 180 -25.66 5.09 -3.54
CA ASP A 180 -25.73 5.80 -4.82
C ASP A 180 -24.57 6.80 -5.01
N ARG A 181 -24.12 7.47 -3.92
CA ARG A 181 -23.07 8.49 -3.98
C ARG A 181 -21.64 7.95 -3.93
N GLU A 182 -21.43 6.80 -3.31
CA GLU A 182 -20.10 6.24 -3.03
C GLU A 182 -19.75 5.02 -3.90
N ARG A 183 -20.61 4.68 -4.87
CA ARG A 183 -20.36 3.57 -5.81
C ARG A 183 -19.10 3.82 -6.64
N PRO A 184 -18.13 2.89 -6.60
CA PRO A 184 -16.99 2.91 -7.52
C PRO A 184 -17.41 2.94 -8.98
N VAL A 185 -16.59 3.56 -9.81
CA VAL A 185 -16.79 3.60 -11.26
C VAL A 185 -16.67 2.19 -11.84
N SER A 186 -17.51 1.87 -12.84
CA SER A 186 -17.48 0.57 -13.51
C SER A 186 -16.07 0.26 -14.07
N PRO A 187 -15.47 -0.90 -13.72
CA PRO A 187 -14.09 -1.24 -14.06
C PRO A 187 -13.89 -1.70 -15.50
N TRP A 188 -14.96 -2.11 -16.19
CA TRP A 188 -14.90 -2.73 -17.52
C TRP A 188 -14.10 -1.94 -18.55
N THR A 189 -14.35 -0.63 -18.68
CA THR A 189 -13.64 0.18 -19.67
C THR A 189 -12.17 0.39 -19.31
N GLY A 190 -11.84 0.47 -18.01
CA GLY A 190 -10.45 0.57 -17.57
C GLY A 190 -9.66 -0.70 -17.86
N LEU A 191 -10.27 -1.87 -17.59
CA LEU A 191 -9.71 -3.18 -17.92
C LEU A 191 -9.55 -3.39 -19.43
N PHE A 192 -10.50 -2.91 -20.23
CA PHE A 192 -10.38 -2.95 -21.69
C PHE A 192 -9.17 -2.15 -22.18
N PHE A 193 -9.02 -0.88 -21.75
CA PHE A 193 -7.87 -0.07 -22.16
C PHE A 193 -6.55 -0.64 -21.64
N LEU A 194 -6.52 -1.21 -20.44
CA LEU A 194 -5.33 -1.86 -19.90
C LEU A 194 -4.98 -3.15 -20.65
N THR A 195 -5.98 -3.95 -21.05
CA THR A 195 -5.75 -5.13 -21.90
C THR A 195 -5.21 -4.72 -23.26
N LEU A 196 -5.77 -3.67 -23.88
CA LEU A 196 -5.27 -3.12 -25.13
C LEU A 196 -3.82 -2.62 -24.97
N PHE A 197 -3.52 -1.90 -23.89
CA PHE A 197 -2.15 -1.46 -23.56
C PHE A 197 -1.21 -2.67 -23.48
N GLN A 198 -1.56 -3.72 -22.72
CA GLN A 198 -0.76 -4.93 -22.55
C GLN A 198 -0.50 -5.69 -23.86
N VAL A 199 -1.52 -5.82 -24.72
CA VAL A 199 -1.39 -6.48 -26.03
C VAL A 199 -0.46 -5.68 -26.95
N LEU A 200 -0.63 -4.35 -27.01
CA LEU A 200 0.23 -3.48 -27.81
C LEU A 200 1.69 -3.49 -27.31
N THR A 201 1.89 -3.52 -25.99
CA THR A 201 3.21 -3.67 -25.37
C THR A 201 3.89 -4.97 -25.79
N ALA A 202 3.18 -6.10 -25.71
CA ALA A 202 3.71 -7.39 -26.14
C ALA A 202 4.09 -7.36 -27.63
N GLY A 203 3.21 -6.82 -28.49
CA GLY A 203 3.48 -6.68 -29.92
C GLY A 203 4.69 -5.79 -30.21
N GLN A 204 4.85 -4.68 -29.49
CA GLN A 204 6.00 -3.79 -29.68
C GLN A 204 7.33 -4.40 -29.23
N LEU A 205 7.34 -5.12 -28.11
CA LEU A 205 8.53 -5.83 -27.64
C LEU A 205 8.92 -6.98 -28.58
N MET A 206 7.93 -7.72 -29.11
CA MET A 206 8.19 -8.73 -30.15
C MET A 206 8.77 -8.10 -31.41
N ALA A 207 8.22 -6.96 -31.85
CA ALA A 207 8.70 -6.25 -33.02
C ALA A 207 10.12 -5.68 -32.81
N ALA A 208 10.46 -5.26 -31.59
CA ALA A 208 11.79 -4.80 -31.24
C ALA A 208 12.82 -5.94 -31.17
N ALA A 209 12.42 -7.12 -30.67
CA ALA A 209 13.27 -8.29 -30.60
C ALA A 209 13.48 -8.99 -31.97
N GLY A 210 12.59 -8.75 -32.94
CA GLY A 210 12.74 -9.25 -34.31
C GLY A 210 12.59 -10.78 -34.41
N ALA A 211 13.36 -11.40 -35.31
CA ALA A 211 13.27 -12.85 -35.57
C ALA A 211 13.67 -13.72 -34.36
N ASP A 212 14.46 -13.17 -33.43
CA ASP A 212 14.90 -13.85 -32.20
C ASP A 212 13.97 -13.59 -31.01
N ALA A 213 12.74 -13.10 -31.25
CA ALA A 213 11.79 -12.76 -30.20
C ALA A 213 11.48 -13.98 -29.30
N PRO A 214 11.80 -13.92 -27.99
CA PRO A 214 11.57 -15.05 -27.12
C PRO A 214 10.06 -15.24 -26.87
N LEU A 215 9.60 -16.50 -26.92
CA LEU A 215 8.23 -16.91 -26.54
C LEU A 215 7.83 -16.41 -25.14
N ALA A 216 8.82 -16.12 -24.29
CA ALA A 216 8.64 -15.54 -22.97
C ALA A 216 7.81 -14.24 -22.97
N ILE A 217 8.01 -13.35 -23.95
CA ILE A 217 7.32 -12.05 -24.01
C ILE A 217 5.80 -12.24 -24.15
N PRO A 218 5.27 -12.82 -25.24
CA PRO A 218 3.83 -12.98 -25.41
C PRO A 218 3.22 -13.88 -24.33
N ALA A 219 3.93 -14.92 -23.88
CA ALA A 219 3.46 -15.78 -22.79
C ALA A 219 3.29 -15.01 -21.46
N ALA A 220 4.23 -14.13 -21.11
CA ALA A 220 4.17 -13.35 -19.89
C ALA A 220 3.03 -12.33 -19.91
N PHE A 221 2.86 -11.57 -21.00
CA PHE A 221 1.75 -10.62 -21.12
C PHE A 221 0.39 -11.31 -21.21
N PHE A 222 0.29 -12.46 -21.89
CA PHE A 222 -0.94 -13.25 -21.90
C PHE A 222 -1.30 -13.74 -20.49
N CYS A 223 -0.33 -14.26 -19.74
CA CYS A 223 -0.52 -14.68 -18.35
C CYS A 223 -0.99 -13.50 -17.47
N LEU A 224 -0.37 -12.32 -17.63
CA LEU A 224 -0.76 -11.11 -16.90
C LEU A 224 -2.21 -10.71 -17.21
N ILE A 225 -2.61 -10.70 -18.48
CA ILE A 225 -3.99 -10.42 -18.92
C ILE A 225 -4.95 -11.45 -18.31
N ALA A 226 -4.64 -12.74 -18.42
CA ALA A 226 -5.48 -13.82 -17.91
C ALA A 226 -5.68 -13.72 -16.39
N VAL A 227 -4.61 -13.41 -15.65
CA VAL A 227 -4.64 -13.24 -14.20
C VAL A 227 -5.41 -11.99 -13.79
N MET A 228 -5.24 -10.88 -14.50
CA MET A 228 -6.01 -9.65 -14.27
C MET A 228 -7.51 -9.89 -14.43
N TRP A 229 -7.93 -10.52 -15.53
CA TRP A 229 -9.33 -10.86 -15.76
C TRP A 229 -9.84 -11.93 -14.79
N GLY A 230 -9.05 -12.95 -14.48
CA GLY A 230 -9.39 -13.98 -13.50
C GLY A 230 -9.63 -13.39 -12.10
N TYR A 231 -8.75 -12.48 -11.67
CA TYR A 231 -8.91 -11.73 -10.43
C TYR A 231 -10.20 -10.90 -10.45
N PHE A 232 -10.44 -10.15 -11.53
CA PHE A 232 -11.64 -9.34 -11.70
C PHE A 232 -12.93 -10.17 -11.59
N LEU A 233 -13.01 -11.29 -12.34
CA LEU A 233 -14.15 -12.18 -12.34
C LEU A 233 -14.37 -12.83 -10.97
N ALA A 234 -13.31 -13.28 -10.30
CA ALA A 234 -13.38 -13.86 -8.97
C ALA A 234 -13.90 -12.84 -7.94
N MET A 235 -13.39 -11.62 -7.95
CA MET A 235 -13.86 -10.56 -7.04
C MET A 235 -15.30 -10.14 -7.35
N ARG A 236 -15.70 -10.14 -8.63
CA ARG A 236 -17.09 -9.86 -9.02
C ARG A 236 -18.05 -10.96 -8.55
N ALA A 237 -17.62 -12.22 -8.57
CA ALA A 237 -18.39 -13.34 -8.02
C ALA A 237 -18.61 -13.21 -6.50
N VAL A 238 -17.69 -12.56 -5.78
CA VAL A 238 -17.84 -12.21 -4.35
C VAL A 238 -18.46 -10.82 -4.16
N HIS A 239 -19.17 -10.31 -5.18
CA HIS A 239 -19.89 -9.03 -5.18
C HIS A 239 -19.02 -7.80 -4.87
N ARG A 240 -17.72 -7.82 -5.22
CA ARG A 240 -16.83 -6.65 -5.07
C ARG A 240 -16.79 -5.83 -6.34
N VAL A 241 -16.70 -4.50 -6.17
CA VAL A 241 -16.87 -3.53 -7.26
C VAL A 241 -15.78 -2.47 -7.35
N GLY A 242 -14.93 -2.32 -6.33
CA GLY A 242 -13.80 -1.40 -6.33
C GLY A 242 -12.55 -2.09 -6.87
N PHE A 243 -12.05 -1.63 -8.00
CA PHE A 243 -10.89 -2.22 -8.70
C PHE A 243 -9.84 -1.18 -9.10
N GLU A 244 -10.01 0.07 -8.67
CA GLU A 244 -9.19 1.18 -9.19
C GLU A 244 -7.74 1.09 -8.72
N MET A 245 -7.51 0.68 -7.47
CA MET A 245 -6.17 0.44 -6.93
C MET A 245 -5.47 -0.71 -7.66
N GLU A 246 -6.20 -1.80 -7.91
CA GLU A 246 -5.69 -2.96 -8.62
C GLU A 246 -5.40 -2.64 -10.09
N THR A 247 -6.24 -1.81 -10.73
CA THR A 247 -5.99 -1.34 -12.10
C THR A 247 -4.70 -0.54 -12.18
N ILE A 248 -4.45 0.34 -11.20
CA ILE A 248 -3.18 1.08 -11.08
C ILE A 248 -2.00 0.12 -10.87
N ALA A 249 -2.13 -0.85 -9.96
CA ALA A 249 -1.09 -1.83 -9.69
C ALA A 249 -0.78 -2.70 -10.92
N PHE A 250 -1.80 -3.20 -11.63
CA PHE A 250 -1.63 -3.96 -12.88
C PHE A 250 -1.01 -3.10 -13.99
N PHE A 251 -1.36 -1.82 -14.08
CA PHE A 251 -0.70 -0.89 -15.02
C PHE A 251 0.81 -0.75 -14.72
N LEU A 252 1.18 -0.48 -13.46
CA LEU A 252 2.59 -0.38 -13.06
C LEU A 252 3.34 -1.71 -13.24
N SER A 253 2.72 -2.83 -12.89
CA SER A 253 3.28 -4.16 -13.12
C SER A 253 3.43 -4.51 -14.61
N THR A 254 2.57 -3.95 -15.49
CA THR A 254 2.73 -4.07 -16.94
C THR A 254 3.98 -3.35 -17.40
N LEU A 255 4.24 -2.14 -16.90
CA LEU A 255 5.48 -1.42 -17.15
C LEU A 255 6.69 -2.19 -16.62
N SER A 256 6.57 -2.84 -15.47
CA SER A 256 7.65 -3.69 -14.93
C SER A 256 8.01 -4.84 -15.84
N LEU A 257 7.03 -5.63 -16.30
CA LEU A 257 7.30 -6.72 -17.24
C LEU A 257 7.88 -6.19 -18.56
N ALA A 258 7.45 -5.00 -19.01
CA ALA A 258 7.97 -4.41 -20.22
C ALA A 258 9.44 -3.98 -20.09
N VAL A 259 9.78 -3.35 -18.97
CA VAL A 259 11.14 -2.97 -18.61
C VAL A 259 12.02 -4.23 -18.53
N THR A 260 11.58 -5.25 -17.80
CA THR A 260 12.32 -6.51 -17.66
C THR A 260 12.49 -7.21 -19.01
N ALA A 261 11.46 -7.22 -19.86
CA ALA A 261 11.54 -7.82 -21.19
C ALA A 261 12.54 -7.12 -22.11
N SER A 262 12.75 -5.81 -21.93
CA SER A 262 13.74 -5.05 -22.69
C SER A 262 15.16 -5.24 -22.15
N SER A 263 15.34 -5.13 -20.83
CA SER A 263 16.67 -5.02 -20.22
C SER A 263 17.25 -6.32 -19.66
N ALA A 264 16.41 -7.28 -19.27
CA ALA A 264 16.81 -8.57 -18.72
C ALA A 264 15.80 -9.67 -19.13
N PRO A 265 15.72 -10.03 -20.43
CA PRO A 265 14.71 -10.95 -20.95
C PRO A 265 14.68 -12.31 -20.23
N GLU A 266 15.83 -12.79 -19.76
CA GLU A 266 16.00 -14.04 -19.01
C GLU A 266 15.31 -14.03 -17.63
N ASP A 267 15.12 -12.85 -17.04
CA ASP A 267 14.47 -12.67 -15.74
C ASP A 267 12.96 -12.41 -15.86
N LEU A 268 12.43 -12.27 -17.08
CA LEU A 268 11.02 -11.96 -17.33
C LEU A 268 10.05 -12.94 -16.64
N PHE A 269 10.33 -14.25 -16.73
CA PHE A 269 9.50 -15.25 -16.06
C PHE A 269 9.64 -15.22 -14.54
N LYS A 270 10.83 -14.90 -14.02
CA LYS A 270 11.04 -14.74 -12.56
C LYS A 270 10.24 -13.54 -12.05
N GLN A 271 10.26 -12.44 -12.79
CA GLN A 271 9.50 -11.24 -12.45
C GLN A 271 7.99 -11.47 -12.56
N LEU A 272 7.52 -12.24 -13.56
CA LEU A 272 6.13 -12.68 -13.65
C LEU A 272 5.73 -13.53 -12.43
N ILE A 273 6.53 -14.53 -12.06
CA ILE A 273 6.26 -15.35 -10.87
C ILE A 273 6.20 -14.48 -9.61
N ALA A 274 7.12 -13.53 -9.47
CA ALA A 274 7.13 -12.60 -8.36
C ALA A 274 5.86 -11.74 -8.30
N LEU A 275 5.37 -11.25 -9.45
CA LEU A 275 4.09 -10.55 -9.56
C LEU A 275 2.93 -11.44 -9.09
N LEU A 276 2.86 -12.70 -9.54
CA LEU A 276 1.80 -13.64 -9.14
C LEU A 276 1.83 -13.94 -7.64
N LEU A 277 3.03 -14.14 -7.08
CA LEU A 277 3.21 -14.31 -5.64
C LEU A 277 2.83 -13.04 -4.87
N GLY A 278 3.14 -11.87 -5.41
CA GLY A 278 2.72 -10.58 -4.87
C GLY A 278 1.20 -10.43 -4.83
N LEU A 279 0.51 -10.75 -5.94
CA LEU A 279 -0.95 -10.73 -6.00
C LEU A 279 -1.56 -11.73 -5.01
N CYS A 280 -0.97 -12.93 -4.87
CA CYS A 280 -1.38 -13.91 -3.87
C CYS A 280 -1.23 -13.34 -2.45
N LEU A 281 -0.06 -12.75 -2.14
CA LEU A 281 0.20 -12.10 -0.85
C LEU A 281 -0.79 -10.97 -0.58
N PHE A 282 -1.11 -10.14 -1.58
CA PHE A 282 -2.12 -9.09 -1.49
C PHE A 282 -3.50 -9.63 -1.08
N VAL A 283 -3.96 -10.71 -1.73
CA VAL A 283 -5.25 -11.33 -1.42
C VAL A 283 -5.22 -11.98 -0.03
N VAL A 284 -4.20 -12.76 0.30
CA VAL A 284 -4.06 -13.45 1.59
C VAL A 284 -3.99 -12.44 2.72
N LEU A 285 -3.13 -11.42 2.60
CA LEU A 285 -2.99 -10.37 3.61
C LEU A 285 -4.27 -9.55 3.71
N GLY A 286 -4.92 -9.19 2.61
CA GLY A 286 -6.19 -8.46 2.63
C GLY A 286 -7.32 -9.26 3.32
N ILE A 287 -7.40 -10.58 3.09
CA ILE A 287 -8.36 -11.45 3.80
C ILE A 287 -7.99 -11.55 5.28
N PHE A 288 -6.70 -11.67 5.61
CA PHE A 288 -6.21 -11.73 6.98
C PHE A 288 -6.55 -10.46 7.76
N LEU A 289 -6.42 -9.29 7.12
CA LEU A 289 -6.72 -7.98 7.68
C LEU A 289 -8.22 -7.75 7.94
N ARG A 290 -9.13 -8.66 7.52
CA ARG A 290 -10.58 -8.56 7.79
C ARG A 290 -10.91 -8.53 9.28
N ASP A 291 -10.09 -9.17 10.11
CA ASP A 291 -10.34 -9.42 11.52
C ASP A 291 -9.33 -8.67 12.38
N LEU A 292 -9.75 -7.56 13.00
CA LEU A 292 -8.84 -6.69 13.74
C LEU A 292 -8.28 -7.36 15.00
N ASP A 293 -9.05 -8.24 15.64
CA ASP A 293 -8.61 -8.92 16.88
C ASP A 293 -7.49 -9.90 16.59
N ARG A 294 -7.61 -10.67 15.50
CA ARG A 294 -6.52 -11.52 15.01
C ARG A 294 -5.27 -10.71 14.69
N VAL A 295 -5.45 -9.58 14.02
CA VAL A 295 -4.34 -8.67 13.65
C VAL A 295 -3.60 -8.20 14.90
N LYS A 296 -4.35 -7.77 15.93
CA LYS A 296 -3.77 -7.31 17.20
C LYS A 296 -3.06 -8.45 17.95
N ALA A 297 -3.61 -9.66 17.94
CA ALA A 297 -3.03 -10.81 18.63
C ALA A 297 -1.62 -11.18 18.11
N ILE A 298 -1.39 -11.07 16.80
CA ILE A 298 -0.11 -11.45 16.18
C ILE A 298 0.92 -10.32 16.09
N ARG A 299 0.64 -9.13 16.66
CA ARG A 299 1.51 -7.95 16.52
C ARG A 299 2.96 -8.20 16.94
N TRP A 300 3.16 -8.96 18.03
CA TRP A 300 4.50 -9.25 18.56
C TRP A 300 5.24 -10.24 17.67
N LEU A 301 4.51 -11.18 17.05
CA LEU A 301 5.08 -12.08 16.05
C LEU A 301 5.54 -11.29 14.81
N MET A 302 4.76 -10.30 14.38
CA MET A 302 5.15 -9.43 13.25
C MET A 302 6.34 -8.52 13.60
N ALA A 303 6.39 -7.97 14.82
CA ALA A 303 7.56 -7.23 15.31
C ALA A 303 8.82 -8.11 15.34
N GLY A 304 8.69 -9.32 15.91
CA GLY A 304 9.74 -10.34 15.89
C GLY A 304 10.13 -10.77 14.48
N GLY A 305 9.16 -10.85 13.56
CA GLY A 305 9.39 -11.14 12.15
C GLY A 305 10.20 -10.06 11.45
N ALA A 306 9.89 -8.77 11.66
CA ALA A 306 10.67 -7.67 11.11
C ALA A 306 12.12 -7.69 11.63
N MET A 307 12.31 -7.83 12.94
CA MET A 307 13.65 -7.93 13.55
C MET A 307 14.39 -9.21 13.13
N GLY A 308 13.68 -10.33 13.07
CA GLY A 308 14.22 -11.65 12.74
C GLY A 308 14.68 -11.72 11.29
N LEU A 309 13.88 -11.23 10.34
CA LEU A 309 14.26 -11.17 8.92
C LEU A 309 15.54 -10.37 8.71
N LEU A 310 15.64 -9.18 9.33
CA LEU A 310 16.86 -8.36 9.24
C LEU A 310 18.02 -8.98 10.02
N GLY A 311 17.79 -9.45 11.24
CA GLY A 311 18.80 -10.05 12.10
C GLY A 311 19.42 -11.30 11.50
N ILE A 312 18.61 -12.20 10.94
CA ILE A 312 19.09 -13.41 10.24
C ILE A 312 19.98 -13.02 9.07
N THR A 313 19.60 -12.01 8.28
CA THR A 313 20.42 -11.54 7.16
C THR A 313 21.79 -11.07 7.63
N LEU A 314 21.83 -10.33 8.75
CA LEU A 314 23.08 -9.85 9.34
C LEU A 314 23.95 -11.02 9.85
N VAL A 315 23.35 -11.99 10.53
CA VAL A 315 24.05 -13.18 11.04
C VAL A 315 24.60 -14.03 9.91
N LEU A 316 23.81 -14.28 8.87
CA LEU A 316 24.26 -15.02 7.69
C LEU A 316 25.40 -14.29 6.96
N GLY A 317 25.32 -12.95 6.85
CA GLY A 317 26.41 -12.11 6.36
C GLY A 317 27.69 -12.26 7.18
N ALA A 318 27.58 -12.16 8.51
CA ALA A 318 28.72 -12.29 9.41
C ALA A 318 29.36 -13.70 9.39
N LEU A 319 28.57 -14.75 9.15
CA LEU A 319 29.04 -16.13 9.01
C LEU A 319 29.68 -16.43 7.63
N GLY A 320 29.81 -15.43 6.75
CA GLY A 320 30.36 -15.59 5.40
C GLY A 320 29.44 -16.32 4.43
N LEU A 321 28.19 -16.59 4.83
CA LEU A 321 27.16 -17.21 3.99
C LEU A 321 26.33 -16.18 3.22
N GLY A 322 26.41 -14.90 3.60
CA GLY A 322 25.79 -13.78 2.87
C GLY A 322 26.69 -13.31 1.72
N GLN A 323 26.08 -13.09 0.56
CA GLN A 323 26.77 -12.54 -0.61
C GLN A 323 26.70 -11.01 -0.56
N SER A 324 27.87 -10.34 -0.65
CA SER A 324 27.93 -8.89 -0.81
C SER A 324 27.62 -8.55 -2.27
N ARG A 325 26.51 -7.84 -2.52
CA ARG A 325 26.19 -7.30 -3.85
C ARG A 325 26.29 -5.78 -3.78
N TYR A 326 27.11 -5.19 -4.65
CA TYR A 326 27.32 -3.73 -4.72
C TYR A 326 27.73 -3.07 -3.38
N GLY A 327 28.43 -3.81 -2.51
CA GLY A 327 28.94 -3.30 -1.23
C GLY A 327 27.98 -3.38 -0.04
N ALA A 328 26.78 -3.99 -0.21
CA ALA A 328 25.82 -4.23 0.87
C ALA A 328 25.57 -5.75 1.06
N MET A 329 25.47 -6.18 2.32
CA MET A 329 25.13 -7.56 2.70
C MET A 329 23.62 -7.67 3.03
N ASN A 330 22.78 -7.57 2.01
CA ASN A 330 21.31 -7.49 2.18
C ASN A 330 20.51 -8.54 1.38
N TRP A 331 21.17 -9.49 0.73
CA TRP A 331 20.52 -10.55 -0.06
C TRP A 331 20.77 -11.95 0.52
N ILE A 332 19.72 -12.77 0.52
CA ILE A 332 19.80 -14.21 0.77
C ILE A 332 19.59 -14.93 -0.55
N ILE A 333 20.56 -15.76 -0.96
CA ILE A 333 20.51 -16.54 -2.20
C ILE A 333 20.41 -18.02 -1.83
N LEU A 334 19.29 -18.65 -2.19
CA LEU A 334 19.01 -20.07 -1.98
C LEU A 334 18.89 -20.74 -3.36
N GLY A 335 20.03 -21.12 -3.93
CA GLY A 335 20.08 -21.70 -5.28
C GLY A 335 19.56 -20.72 -6.34
N PRO A 336 18.49 -21.03 -7.09
CA PRO A 336 17.93 -20.14 -8.11
C PRO A 336 17.09 -18.99 -7.54
N LEU A 337 16.78 -19.00 -6.23
CA LEU A 337 15.94 -18.00 -5.59
C LEU A 337 16.80 -16.94 -4.91
N SER A 338 16.57 -15.67 -5.26
CA SER A 338 17.10 -14.51 -4.55
C SER A 338 15.97 -13.85 -3.76
N PHE A 339 16.22 -13.57 -2.48
CA PHE A 339 15.26 -12.94 -1.60
C PHE A 339 15.93 -11.82 -0.83
N GLN A 340 15.29 -10.66 -0.80
CA GLN A 340 15.71 -9.50 -0.03
C GLN A 340 14.82 -9.39 1.21
N PRO A 341 15.29 -9.78 2.41
CA PRO A 341 14.44 -9.85 3.59
C PRO A 341 13.91 -8.50 4.05
N SER A 342 14.62 -7.41 3.74
CA SER A 342 14.19 -6.06 4.09
C SER A 342 12.89 -5.65 3.41
N GLU A 343 12.59 -6.15 2.20
CA GLU A 343 11.34 -5.89 1.49
C GLU A 343 10.13 -6.48 2.24
N LEU A 344 10.24 -7.72 2.72
CA LEU A 344 9.19 -8.35 3.53
C LEU A 344 9.12 -7.74 4.94
N ALA A 345 10.27 -7.36 5.51
CA ALA A 345 10.34 -6.71 6.81
C ALA A 345 9.55 -5.39 6.86
N LYS A 346 9.43 -4.65 5.74
CA LYS A 346 8.59 -3.43 5.65
C LYS A 346 7.11 -3.73 5.98
N ILE A 347 6.57 -4.83 5.44
CA ILE A 347 5.18 -5.24 5.69
C ILE A 347 5.01 -5.57 7.18
N CYS A 348 5.89 -6.41 7.72
CA CYS A 348 5.87 -6.81 9.13
C CYS A 348 6.03 -5.59 10.06
N TYR A 349 6.88 -4.64 9.68
CA TYR A 349 7.14 -3.42 10.43
C TYR A 349 5.92 -2.49 10.47
N ILE A 350 5.28 -2.22 9.32
CA ILE A 350 4.04 -1.41 9.28
C ILE A 350 2.93 -2.11 10.07
N PHE A 351 2.79 -3.42 9.90
CA PHE A 351 1.81 -4.21 10.64
C PHE A 351 2.02 -4.06 12.15
N ALA A 352 3.24 -4.30 12.63
CA ALA A 352 3.58 -4.22 14.05
C ALA A 352 3.43 -2.80 14.59
N GLY A 353 3.89 -1.80 13.83
CA GLY A 353 3.80 -0.38 14.21
C GLY A 353 2.36 0.09 14.37
N ALA A 354 1.50 -0.23 13.40
CA ALA A 354 0.08 0.08 13.46
C ALA A 354 -0.64 -0.72 14.56
N ALA A 355 -0.30 -2.00 14.79
CA ALA A 355 -0.99 -2.86 15.77
C ALA A 355 -0.51 -2.67 17.23
N THR A 356 0.65 -2.03 17.44
CA THR A 356 1.14 -1.64 18.78
C THR A 356 0.40 -0.41 19.33
N LEU A 357 -0.62 0.06 18.62
CA LEU A 357 -1.55 1.10 19.04
C LEU A 357 -2.56 0.64 20.12
N ASP A 358 -2.20 -0.31 20.98
CA ASP A 358 -3.05 -0.61 22.13
C ASP A 358 -3.11 0.61 23.03
N ARG A 359 -4.31 1.20 23.08
CA ARG A 359 -4.79 2.27 23.96
C ARG A 359 -3.95 3.54 23.81
N LEU A 360 -4.56 4.50 23.11
CA LEU A 360 -4.09 5.81 22.66
C LEU A 360 -3.28 6.68 23.68
N PHE A 361 -3.01 6.24 24.92
CA PHE A 361 -2.46 7.09 25.98
C PHE A 361 -1.40 6.48 26.91
N ARG A 362 -0.89 5.25 26.70
CA ARG A 362 0.23 4.75 27.54
C ARG A 362 1.58 5.07 26.91
N LYS A 363 2.32 6.05 27.46
CA LYS A 363 3.68 6.47 27.04
C LYS A 363 4.65 5.30 26.75
N ARG A 364 4.47 4.17 27.45
CA ARG A 364 5.29 2.94 27.30
C ARG A 364 5.24 2.32 25.89
N ASN A 365 4.12 2.45 25.18
CA ASN A 365 3.94 1.75 23.90
C ASN A 365 4.60 2.47 22.71
N LEU A 366 4.88 3.79 22.82
CA LEU A 366 5.67 4.52 21.83
C LEU A 366 7.17 4.19 21.96
N GLY A 367 7.67 4.05 23.20
CA GLY A 367 9.05 3.65 23.46
C GLY A 367 9.40 2.27 22.88
N LEU A 368 8.48 1.29 22.96
CA LEU A 368 8.68 -0.03 22.36
C LEU A 368 8.74 0.02 20.82
N PHE A 369 7.91 0.86 20.19
CA PHE A 369 7.96 1.04 18.74
C PHE A 369 9.22 1.79 18.29
N LEU A 370 9.67 2.78 19.08
CA LEU A 370 10.96 3.44 18.87
C LEU A 370 12.11 2.42 18.97
N LEU A 371 12.10 1.54 19.97
CA LEU A 371 13.10 0.49 20.12
C LEU A 371 13.12 -0.45 18.91
N LEU A 372 11.95 -0.95 18.48
CA LEU A 372 11.82 -1.76 17.26
C LEU A 372 12.45 -1.05 16.05
N THR A 373 12.14 0.23 15.89
CA THR A 373 12.65 1.06 14.79
C THR A 373 14.16 1.22 14.85
N LEU A 374 14.72 1.52 16.04
CA LEU A 374 16.17 1.65 16.24
C LEU A 374 16.89 0.34 15.95
N VAL A 375 16.33 -0.80 16.34
CA VAL A 375 16.88 -2.13 16.02
C VAL A 375 16.87 -2.35 14.50
N CYS A 376 15.73 -2.12 13.83
CA CYS A 376 15.64 -2.30 12.37
C CYS A 376 16.61 -1.37 11.61
N ILE A 377 16.63 -0.08 11.94
CA ILE A 377 17.55 0.90 11.32
C ILE A 377 19.00 0.54 11.62
N GLY A 378 19.32 0.13 12.86
CA GLY A 378 20.65 -0.33 13.24
C GLY A 378 21.12 -1.53 12.42
N CYS A 379 20.26 -2.54 12.24
CA CYS A 379 20.56 -3.69 11.38
C CYS A 379 20.81 -3.25 9.92
N LEU A 380 19.97 -2.37 9.36
CA LEU A 380 20.12 -1.88 7.98
C LEU A 380 21.39 -1.04 7.80
N ALA A 381 21.73 -0.19 8.77
CA ALA A 381 22.96 0.60 8.74
C ALA A 381 24.21 -0.30 8.80
N LEU A 382 24.18 -1.38 9.58
CA LEU A 382 25.28 -2.37 9.62
C LEU A 382 25.43 -3.11 8.28
N MET A 383 24.32 -3.42 7.59
CA MET A 383 24.32 -3.97 6.24
C MET A 383 24.77 -2.97 5.16
N SER A 384 24.94 -1.70 5.53
CA SER A 384 25.19 -0.57 4.64
C SER A 384 24.04 -0.25 3.65
N ASP A 385 22.80 -0.57 4.03
CA ASP A 385 21.57 -0.31 3.25
C ASP A 385 20.86 0.97 3.75
N PHE A 386 21.43 2.12 3.41
CA PHE A 386 20.95 3.43 3.88
C PHE A 386 19.66 3.89 3.23
N GLY A 387 19.43 3.49 1.98
CA GLY A 387 18.17 3.77 1.28
C GLY A 387 17.00 3.14 2.04
N THR A 388 17.09 1.84 2.34
CA THR A 388 16.04 1.16 3.10
C THR A 388 15.95 1.66 4.54
N ALA A 389 17.07 1.99 5.18
CA ALA A 389 17.06 2.59 6.52
C ALA A 389 16.29 3.93 6.55
N ALA A 390 16.49 4.80 5.55
CA ALA A 390 15.75 6.05 5.40
C ALA A 390 14.25 5.80 5.19
N ILE A 391 13.89 4.77 4.42
CA ILE A 391 12.49 4.37 4.21
C ILE A 391 11.83 3.94 5.53
N PHE A 392 12.50 3.10 6.33
CA PHE A 392 12.01 2.71 7.66
C PHE A 392 11.88 3.92 8.59
N PHE A 393 12.84 4.84 8.53
CA PHE A 393 12.81 6.06 9.34
C PHE A 393 11.64 7.00 8.99
N VAL A 394 11.40 7.26 7.71
CA VAL A 394 10.25 8.08 7.29
C VAL A 394 8.93 7.39 7.64
N THR A 395 8.86 6.06 7.47
CA THR A 395 7.68 5.27 7.85
C THR A 395 7.44 5.35 9.36
N PHE A 396 8.49 5.28 10.18
CA PHE A 396 8.43 5.52 11.62
C PHE A 396 7.84 6.90 11.93
N LEU A 397 8.36 7.97 11.31
CA LEU A 397 7.88 9.33 11.56
C LEU A 397 6.38 9.47 11.25
N VAL A 398 5.90 8.89 10.15
CA VAL A 398 4.48 8.91 9.79
C VAL A 398 3.64 8.16 10.82
N ILE A 399 4.03 6.93 11.21
CA ILE A 399 3.30 6.14 12.22
C ILE A 399 3.32 6.85 13.57
N ALA A 400 4.48 7.38 13.98
CA ALA A 400 4.65 8.07 15.24
C ALA A 400 3.85 9.37 15.28
N TYR A 401 3.81 10.14 14.18
CA TYR A 401 3.01 11.36 14.06
C TYR A 401 1.52 11.10 14.15
N LEU A 402 1.00 10.14 13.36
CA LEU A 402 -0.42 9.78 13.40
C LEU A 402 -0.83 9.22 14.77
N ARG A 403 0.14 8.78 15.58
CA ARG A 403 -0.08 8.25 16.93
C ARG A 403 0.01 9.31 18.03
N SER A 404 1.03 10.15 18.04
CA SER A 404 1.31 11.07 19.15
C SER A 404 0.78 12.47 18.91
N GLY A 405 0.70 12.92 17.65
CA GLY A 405 0.44 14.31 17.29
C GLY A 405 1.49 15.31 17.81
N ASP A 406 2.56 14.83 18.46
CA ASP A 406 3.55 15.66 19.13
C ASP A 406 4.75 15.92 18.22
N TRP A 407 4.71 17.09 17.57
CA TRP A 407 5.80 17.58 16.72
C TRP A 407 7.13 17.73 17.46
N THR A 408 7.13 18.00 18.77
CA THR A 408 8.37 18.28 19.52
C THR A 408 9.21 17.03 19.72
N THR A 409 8.57 15.94 20.15
CA THR A 409 9.23 14.63 20.28
C THR A 409 9.74 14.14 18.92
N LEU A 410 8.97 14.36 17.85
CA LEU A 410 9.38 13.97 16.50
C LEU A 410 10.58 14.78 15.98
N SER A 411 10.59 16.10 16.21
CA SER A 411 11.74 16.94 15.83
C SER A 411 13.01 16.53 16.57
N LEU A 412 12.89 16.18 17.86
CA LEU A 412 14.01 15.71 18.66
C LEU A 412 14.56 14.37 18.14
N ILE A 413 13.69 13.39 17.88
CA ILE A 413 14.10 12.09 17.32
C ILE A 413 14.76 12.28 15.95
N THR A 414 14.22 13.18 15.12
CA THR A 414 14.80 13.50 13.82
C THR A 414 16.19 14.11 13.95
N GLY A 415 16.38 15.06 14.86
CA GLY A 415 17.70 15.62 15.15
C GLY A 415 18.71 14.57 15.62
N ALA A 416 18.29 13.66 16.51
CA ALA A 416 19.13 12.56 16.99
C ALA A 416 19.52 11.58 15.87
N CYS A 417 18.58 11.23 14.99
CA CYS A 417 18.86 10.35 13.85
C CYS A 417 19.80 11.00 12.83
N VAL A 418 19.65 12.30 12.55
CA VAL A 418 20.57 13.04 11.66
C VAL A 418 21.98 13.08 12.25
N ALA A 419 22.11 13.36 13.56
CA ALA A 419 23.40 13.32 14.24
C ALA A 419 24.04 11.93 14.18
N GLY A 420 23.25 10.87 14.43
CA GLY A 420 23.71 9.48 14.32
C GLY A 420 24.15 9.10 12.90
N ALA A 421 23.43 9.54 11.88
CA ALA A 421 23.80 9.34 10.48
C ALA A 421 25.15 10.02 10.15
N GLY A 422 25.38 11.24 10.65
CA GLY A 422 26.65 11.94 10.50
C GLY A 422 27.84 11.16 11.06
N VAL A 423 27.68 10.49 12.21
CA VAL A 423 28.72 9.61 12.77
C VAL A 423 28.99 8.41 11.85
N VAL A 424 27.93 7.78 11.32
CA VAL A 424 28.07 6.61 10.43
C VAL A 424 28.74 6.97 9.10
N PHE A 425 28.45 8.14 8.56
CA PHE A 425 29.07 8.63 7.32
C PHE A 425 30.59 8.75 7.47
N SER A 426 31.09 9.19 8.62
CA SER A 426 32.54 9.25 8.90
C SER A 426 33.23 7.88 8.90
N ILE A 427 32.49 6.78 9.05
CA ILE A 427 33.04 5.42 9.20
C ILE A 427 33.03 4.66 7.86
N LYS A 428 32.19 5.06 6.90
CA LYS A 428 31.92 4.30 5.67
C LYS A 428 32.24 5.14 4.42
N PRO A 429 33.48 5.06 3.89
CA PRO A 429 33.93 5.92 2.78
C PRO A 429 33.12 5.75 1.49
N TYR A 430 32.55 4.56 1.25
CA TYR A 430 31.66 4.30 0.12
C TYR A 430 30.41 5.20 0.10
N ILE A 431 29.83 5.46 1.28
CA ILE A 431 28.64 6.32 1.39
C ILE A 431 29.03 7.78 1.13
N LEU A 432 30.14 8.21 1.72
CA LEU A 432 30.67 9.55 1.51
C LEU A 432 30.89 9.83 0.03
N GLN A 433 31.35 8.84 -0.74
CA GLN A 433 31.53 8.99 -2.19
C GLN A 433 30.19 9.24 -2.92
N ARG A 434 29.09 8.57 -2.54
CA ARG A 434 27.77 8.83 -3.12
C ARG A 434 27.27 10.25 -2.82
N PHE A 435 27.51 10.74 -1.60
CA PHE A 435 27.19 12.13 -1.23
C PHE A 435 28.12 13.17 -1.87
N ALA A 436 29.40 12.83 -2.07
CA ALA A 436 30.35 13.72 -2.74
C ALA A 436 30.08 13.84 -4.25
N THR A 437 29.45 12.83 -4.85
CA THR A 437 29.04 12.87 -6.27
C THR A 437 27.70 13.59 -6.44
N TRP A 438 26.86 13.61 -5.41
CA TRP A 438 25.53 14.24 -5.47
C TRP A 438 25.63 15.73 -5.83
N GLY A 439 24.87 16.14 -6.86
CA GLY A 439 24.86 17.50 -7.40
C GLY A 439 26.02 17.80 -8.35
N HIS A 440 26.99 16.89 -8.46
CA HIS A 440 28.18 16.99 -9.31
C HIS A 440 28.30 15.77 -10.24
N ALA A 441 27.20 15.07 -10.56
CA ALA A 441 27.26 13.84 -11.34
C ALA A 441 27.90 14.04 -12.72
N TRP A 442 27.66 15.19 -13.36
CA TRP A 442 28.24 15.55 -14.66
C TRP A 442 29.76 15.79 -14.60
N GLU A 443 30.29 16.28 -13.49
CA GLU A 443 31.74 16.44 -13.28
C GLU A 443 32.43 15.07 -13.15
N GLN A 444 31.70 14.08 -12.65
CA GLN A 444 32.15 12.70 -12.42
C GLN A 444 31.48 11.71 -13.39
N ALA A 445 31.22 12.13 -14.62
CA ALA A 445 30.45 11.35 -15.61
C ALA A 445 31.03 9.97 -15.96
N SER A 446 32.34 9.78 -15.76
CA SER A 446 33.02 8.49 -16.02
C SER A 446 33.35 7.71 -14.74
N SER A 447 32.99 8.23 -13.56
CA SER A 447 33.30 7.63 -12.26
C SER A 447 32.04 7.55 -11.39
N GLY A 448 31.97 8.30 -10.28
CA GLY A 448 30.86 8.22 -9.31
C GLY A 448 29.49 8.63 -9.87
N GLY A 449 29.47 9.49 -10.90
CA GLY A 449 28.26 10.00 -11.54
C GLY A 449 27.83 9.23 -12.78
N TYR A 450 28.53 8.14 -13.12
CA TYR A 450 28.32 7.41 -14.37
C TYR A 450 26.88 6.97 -14.58
N GLN A 451 26.26 6.36 -13.57
CA GLN A 451 24.88 5.85 -13.68
C GLN A 451 23.87 6.98 -13.86
N GLN A 452 23.99 8.07 -13.09
CA GLN A 452 23.08 9.21 -13.16
C GLN A 452 23.20 9.96 -14.50
N VAL A 453 24.42 10.21 -14.98
CA VAL A 453 24.65 10.90 -16.27
C VAL A 453 24.07 10.11 -17.44
N ARG A 454 24.25 8.79 -17.45
CA ARG A 454 23.70 7.92 -18.49
C ARG A 454 22.18 7.89 -18.43
N THR A 455 21.60 7.81 -17.23
CA THR A 455 20.15 7.88 -17.01
C THR A 455 19.57 9.18 -17.55
N MET A 456 20.14 10.33 -17.19
CA MET A 456 19.65 11.64 -17.65
C MET A 456 19.79 11.81 -19.16
N SER A 457 20.88 11.33 -19.75
CA SER A 457 21.11 11.38 -21.20
C SER A 457 20.11 10.50 -21.97
N ALA A 458 19.84 9.30 -21.46
CA ALA A 458 18.87 8.36 -22.06
C ALA A 458 17.42 8.85 -21.90
N ALA A 459 17.06 9.39 -20.73
CA ALA A 459 15.75 9.99 -20.52
C ALA A 459 15.52 11.18 -21.48
N ALA A 460 16.56 11.97 -21.75
CA ALA A 460 16.48 13.06 -22.73
C ALA A 460 16.26 12.55 -24.17
N SER A 461 16.90 11.45 -24.58
CA SER A 461 16.69 10.86 -25.91
C SER A 461 15.29 10.28 -26.11
N GLY A 462 14.63 9.83 -25.04
CA GLY A 462 13.23 9.38 -25.09
C GLY A 462 12.22 10.48 -25.41
N GLY A 463 12.53 11.73 -25.10
CA GLY A 463 11.58 12.84 -25.24
C GLY A 463 10.27 12.59 -24.47
N LEU A 464 9.16 13.16 -24.97
CA LEU A 464 7.86 13.04 -24.28
C LEU A 464 7.19 11.67 -24.45
N VAL A 465 7.46 10.99 -25.56
CA VAL A 465 6.68 9.84 -26.07
C VAL A 465 7.53 8.54 -26.10
N GLY A 466 8.82 8.64 -25.78
CA GLY A 466 9.76 7.51 -25.75
C GLY A 466 10.29 7.19 -27.14
N VAL A 467 11.39 6.44 -27.22
CA VAL A 467 11.92 5.90 -28.49
C VAL A 467 11.20 4.63 -28.94
N GLY A 468 10.50 3.97 -28.01
CA GLY A 468 9.82 2.70 -28.18
C GLY A 468 10.40 1.61 -27.28
N ALA A 469 9.54 0.74 -26.75
CA ALA A 469 9.92 -0.41 -25.93
C ALA A 469 10.93 -1.29 -26.66
N GLY A 470 12.02 -1.66 -25.98
CA GLY A 470 13.10 -2.46 -26.57
C GLY A 470 14.05 -1.71 -27.51
N GLN A 471 13.88 -0.40 -27.71
CA GLN A 471 14.71 0.42 -28.61
C GLN A 471 15.62 1.43 -27.87
N GLY A 472 15.55 1.47 -26.54
CA GLY A 472 16.43 2.29 -25.71
C GLY A 472 17.84 1.71 -25.62
N TRP A 473 18.84 2.51 -25.25
CA TRP A 473 20.22 2.03 -25.05
C TRP A 473 20.62 1.94 -23.57
N LEU A 474 19.85 2.54 -22.63
CA LEU A 474 20.18 2.54 -21.20
C LEU A 474 20.22 1.14 -20.59
N HIS A 475 19.52 0.17 -21.18
CA HIS A 475 19.54 -1.23 -20.74
C HIS A 475 20.96 -1.85 -20.68
N ASN A 476 21.94 -1.26 -21.37
CA ASN A 476 23.33 -1.68 -21.32
C ASN A 476 24.08 -1.20 -20.06
N VAL A 477 23.47 -0.33 -19.26
CA VAL A 477 24.05 0.18 -18.01
C VAL A 477 23.68 -0.74 -16.86
N ALA A 478 24.64 -1.03 -15.98
CA ALA A 478 24.39 -1.88 -14.81
C ALA A 478 23.25 -1.30 -13.95
N ALA A 479 22.33 -2.18 -13.52
CA ALA A 479 21.14 -1.85 -12.72
C ALA A 479 20.13 -0.92 -13.44
N ALA A 480 20.08 -0.95 -14.77
CA ALA A 480 19.15 -0.15 -15.58
C ALA A 480 17.67 -0.46 -15.28
N ASP A 481 17.33 -1.73 -15.10
CA ASP A 481 16.00 -2.25 -14.82
C ASP A 481 15.60 -2.23 -13.35
N THR A 482 16.56 -2.04 -12.44
CA THR A 482 16.33 -1.89 -11.00
C THR A 482 16.38 -0.43 -10.57
N ASP A 483 17.57 0.12 -10.45
CA ASP A 483 17.86 1.37 -9.75
C ASP A 483 17.65 2.57 -10.68
N LEU A 484 17.90 2.39 -11.97
CA LEU A 484 17.75 3.43 -13.00
C LEU A 484 16.46 3.27 -13.81
N VAL A 485 15.51 2.47 -13.31
CA VAL A 485 14.30 2.09 -14.05
C VAL A 485 13.48 3.30 -14.48
N PHE A 486 13.49 4.39 -13.72
CA PHE A 486 12.82 5.62 -14.10
C PHE A 486 13.41 6.23 -15.38
N GLY A 487 14.74 6.22 -15.52
CA GLY A 487 15.43 6.65 -16.73
C GLY A 487 15.08 5.79 -17.93
N MET A 488 15.04 4.47 -17.74
CA MET A 488 14.72 3.55 -18.82
C MET A 488 13.26 3.66 -19.25
N LEU A 489 12.34 3.85 -18.29
CA LEU A 489 10.95 4.17 -18.57
C LEU A 489 10.83 5.49 -19.37
N CYS A 490 11.57 6.53 -18.99
CA CYS A 490 11.56 7.79 -19.74
C CYS A 490 12.16 7.66 -21.15
N GLU A 491 13.20 6.85 -21.31
CA GLU A 491 13.80 6.58 -22.61
C GLU A 491 12.85 5.81 -23.53
N GLU A 492 12.38 4.65 -23.10
CA GLU A 492 11.62 3.73 -23.97
C GLU A 492 10.15 4.12 -24.10
N TRP A 493 9.52 4.57 -23.01
CA TRP A 493 8.08 4.84 -22.91
C TRP A 493 7.75 6.34 -22.89
N GLY A 494 8.77 7.19 -22.70
CA GLY A 494 8.63 8.63 -22.72
C GLY A 494 8.37 9.24 -21.34
N LEU A 495 8.73 10.51 -21.22
CA LEU A 495 8.57 11.28 -19.98
C LEU A 495 7.10 11.30 -19.50
N ILE A 496 6.12 11.31 -20.40
CA ILE A 496 4.70 11.33 -20.02
C ILE A 496 4.36 10.07 -19.21
N ILE A 497 4.75 8.89 -19.69
CA ILE A 497 4.49 7.63 -18.98
C ILE A 497 5.30 7.56 -17.68
N GLY A 498 6.53 8.06 -17.69
CA GLY A 498 7.34 8.22 -16.48
C GLY A 498 6.62 9.02 -15.38
N VAL A 499 6.09 10.19 -15.73
CA VAL A 499 5.33 11.05 -14.80
C VAL A 499 4.02 10.38 -14.39
N LEU A 500 3.31 9.72 -15.30
CA LEU A 500 2.08 8.99 -15.00
C LEU A 500 2.31 7.82 -14.02
N ALA A 501 3.46 7.12 -14.11
CA ALA A 501 3.85 6.10 -13.15
C ALA A 501 4.08 6.69 -11.75
N VAL A 502 4.72 7.86 -11.63
CA VAL A 502 4.87 8.57 -10.36
C VAL A 502 3.50 9.02 -9.82
N LEU A 503 2.66 9.62 -10.67
CA LEU A 503 1.31 10.07 -10.29
C LEU A 503 0.41 8.91 -9.82
N SER A 504 0.65 7.70 -10.32
CA SER A 504 -0.03 6.49 -9.87
C SER A 504 0.22 6.23 -8.38
N ILE A 505 1.49 6.26 -7.95
CA ILE A 505 1.85 6.08 -6.53
C ILE A 505 1.33 7.24 -5.67
N VAL A 506 1.45 8.48 -6.15
CA VAL A 506 0.92 9.67 -5.45
C VAL A 506 -0.59 9.58 -5.27
N THR A 507 -1.33 9.10 -6.27
CA THR A 507 -2.79 8.92 -6.17
C THR A 507 -3.16 7.94 -5.06
N LEU A 508 -2.44 6.82 -4.93
CA LEU A 508 -2.66 5.87 -3.85
C LEU A 508 -2.48 6.55 -2.48
N ALA A 509 -1.46 7.39 -2.32
CA ALA A 509 -1.23 8.14 -1.08
C ALA A 509 -2.33 9.17 -0.78
N VAL A 510 -2.76 9.95 -1.78
CA VAL A 510 -3.86 10.91 -1.63
C VAL A 510 -5.15 10.18 -1.26
N PHE A 511 -5.42 9.04 -1.88
CA PHE A 511 -6.56 8.20 -1.51
C PHE A 511 -6.46 7.73 -0.06
N ALA A 512 -5.30 7.24 0.39
CA ALA A 512 -5.09 6.79 1.77
C ALA A 512 -5.48 7.86 2.78
N VAL A 513 -4.96 9.08 2.60
CA VAL A 513 -5.24 10.23 3.48
C VAL A 513 -6.73 10.59 3.49
N ARG A 514 -7.40 10.53 2.33
CA ARG A 514 -8.84 10.77 2.25
C ARG A 514 -9.66 9.68 2.94
N ALA A 515 -9.29 8.42 2.74
CA ALA A 515 -9.93 7.27 3.36
C ALA A 515 -9.69 7.23 4.87
N CYS A 516 -8.59 7.81 5.38
CA CYS A 516 -8.28 7.92 6.81
C CYS A 516 -9.43 8.64 7.60
N ARG A 517 -10.31 9.45 6.96
CA ARG A 517 -11.51 10.06 7.59
C ARG A 517 -12.71 9.14 7.82
N ALA A 518 -12.80 8.05 7.06
CA ALA A 518 -13.91 7.09 7.14
C ALA A 518 -13.41 5.69 7.54
N GLY A 519 -12.21 5.63 8.14
CA GLY A 519 -11.57 4.39 8.52
C GLY A 519 -12.28 3.71 9.68
N ARG A 520 -12.34 2.37 9.62
CA ARG A 520 -13.01 1.53 10.63
C ARG A 520 -12.18 1.25 11.88
N SER A 521 -10.94 1.73 11.98
CA SER A 521 -10.12 1.72 13.19
C SER A 521 -8.82 2.48 12.90
N SER A 522 -8.23 3.05 13.94
CA SER A 522 -6.91 3.69 13.92
C SER A 522 -5.81 2.77 13.38
N PHE A 523 -5.91 1.44 13.55
CA PHE A 523 -4.98 0.50 12.94
C PHE A 523 -4.97 0.60 11.42
N TYR A 524 -6.15 0.52 10.78
CA TYR A 524 -6.24 0.49 9.32
C TYR A 524 -5.80 1.81 8.71
N THR A 525 -6.22 2.93 9.30
CA THR A 525 -5.85 4.26 8.84
C THR A 525 -4.34 4.48 8.94
N ILE A 526 -3.72 4.17 10.08
CA ILE A 526 -2.26 4.29 10.25
C ILE A 526 -1.53 3.35 9.29
N ALA A 527 -1.95 2.09 9.16
CA ALA A 527 -1.30 1.13 8.27
C ALA A 527 -1.37 1.56 6.80
N ALA A 528 -2.53 2.02 6.34
CA ALA A 528 -2.72 2.57 4.99
C ALA A 528 -1.88 3.82 4.74
N CYS A 529 -2.04 4.83 5.61
CA CYS A 529 -1.33 6.10 5.50
C CYS A 529 0.22 5.86 5.58
N ALA A 530 0.71 4.91 6.39
CA ALA A 530 2.12 4.52 6.46
C ALA A 530 2.61 3.74 5.23
N ALA A 531 1.85 2.76 4.75
CA ALA A 531 2.20 1.97 3.57
C ALA A 531 2.35 2.84 2.32
N THR A 532 1.45 3.80 2.09
CA THR A 532 1.59 4.71 0.95
C THR A 532 2.69 5.74 1.13
N SER A 533 2.92 6.22 2.36
CA SER A 533 4.04 7.14 2.61
C SER A 533 5.38 6.45 2.34
N LEU A 534 5.48 5.17 2.72
CA LEU A 534 6.60 4.31 2.37
C LEU A 534 6.78 4.24 0.84
N LEU A 535 5.72 3.89 0.10
CA LEU A 535 5.78 3.78 -1.38
C LEU A 535 6.17 5.10 -2.04
N VAL A 536 5.64 6.23 -1.58
CA VAL A 536 5.98 7.57 -2.09
C VAL A 536 7.45 7.89 -1.82
N PHE A 537 7.93 7.71 -0.59
CA PHE A 537 9.31 8.01 -0.26
C PHE A 537 10.30 7.11 -1.02
N GLN A 538 9.96 5.82 -1.17
CA GLN A 538 10.69 4.87 -2.00
C GLN A 538 10.75 5.32 -3.48
N THR A 539 9.63 5.79 -4.02
CA THR A 539 9.57 6.37 -5.37
C THR A 539 10.44 7.63 -5.48
N CYS A 540 10.41 8.52 -4.50
CA CYS A 540 11.26 9.72 -4.47
C CYS A 540 12.75 9.36 -4.48
N LEU A 541 13.18 8.39 -3.66
CA LEU A 541 14.58 7.96 -3.62
C LEU A 541 15.06 7.39 -4.96
N ASN A 542 14.21 6.62 -5.65
CA ASN A 542 14.54 6.07 -6.97
C ASN A 542 14.58 7.17 -8.05
N VAL A 543 13.49 7.93 -8.19
CA VAL A 543 13.34 8.94 -9.24
C VAL A 543 14.36 10.06 -9.05
N PHE A 544 14.38 10.70 -7.87
CA PHE A 544 15.31 11.81 -7.60
C PHE A 544 16.76 11.36 -7.54
N GLY A 545 17.02 10.11 -7.12
CA GLY A 545 18.36 9.51 -7.19
C GLY A 545 18.87 9.35 -8.62
N SER A 546 17.98 8.94 -9.54
CA SER A 546 18.33 8.72 -10.94
C SER A 546 18.62 10.01 -11.72
N VAL A 547 18.06 11.15 -11.29
CA VAL A 547 18.23 12.48 -11.91
C VAL A 547 19.13 13.43 -11.10
N ASP A 548 19.95 12.90 -10.19
CA ASP A 548 20.91 13.64 -9.36
C ASP A 548 20.29 14.74 -8.46
N LEU A 549 19.00 14.65 -8.15
CA LEU A 549 18.33 15.51 -7.15
C LEU A 549 18.56 15.01 -5.72
N LEU A 550 18.71 13.70 -5.55
CA LEU A 550 19.12 13.04 -4.32
C LEU A 550 20.30 12.11 -4.62
N PRO A 551 21.07 11.67 -3.60
CA PRO A 551 22.10 10.65 -3.81
C PRO A 551 21.48 9.36 -4.34
N LEU A 552 22.15 8.68 -5.27
CA LEU A 552 21.68 7.39 -5.77
C LEU A 552 21.76 6.34 -4.65
N THR A 553 20.60 5.87 -4.18
CA THR A 553 20.51 5.00 -2.98
C THR A 553 20.39 3.52 -3.30
N GLY A 554 20.15 3.13 -4.55
CA GLY A 554 19.99 1.73 -4.97
C GLY A 554 18.68 1.10 -4.49
N VAL A 555 17.62 1.90 -4.46
CA VAL A 555 16.28 1.51 -4.00
C VAL A 555 15.38 1.34 -5.22
N THR A 556 14.51 0.34 -5.19
CA THR A 556 13.57 0.03 -6.27
C THR A 556 12.41 1.02 -6.37
N PHE A 557 11.96 1.34 -7.58
CA PHE A 557 10.67 1.97 -7.85
C PHE A 557 9.55 0.94 -7.61
N PRO A 558 8.60 1.19 -6.69
CA PRO A 558 7.56 0.21 -6.35
C PRO A 558 6.71 -0.21 -7.54
N PHE A 559 6.42 -1.50 -7.67
CA PHE A 559 5.74 -2.13 -8.80
C PHE A 559 6.43 -2.05 -10.17
N VAL A 560 7.47 -1.24 -10.38
CA VAL A 560 8.07 -1.01 -11.71
C VAL A 560 9.44 -1.67 -11.84
N SER A 561 10.35 -1.50 -10.86
CA SER A 561 11.69 -2.10 -10.93
C SER A 561 11.67 -3.63 -11.02
N ASN A 562 12.67 -4.20 -11.71
CA ASN A 562 12.92 -5.63 -11.75
C ASN A 562 13.50 -6.17 -10.43
N GLY A 563 12.64 -6.35 -9.42
CA GLY A 563 13.05 -6.92 -8.14
C GLY A 563 11.95 -7.81 -7.59
N GLY A 564 12.14 -9.12 -7.63
CA GLY A 564 11.09 -10.06 -7.21
C GLY A 564 10.56 -9.80 -5.80
N SER A 565 11.45 -9.62 -4.82
CA SER A 565 11.05 -9.30 -3.44
C SER A 565 10.34 -7.94 -3.32
N SER A 566 10.76 -6.93 -4.08
CA SER A 566 10.13 -5.60 -4.10
C SER A 566 8.74 -5.64 -4.75
N MET A 567 8.56 -6.45 -5.80
CA MET A 567 7.25 -6.68 -6.42
C MET A 567 6.28 -7.33 -5.43
N LEU A 568 6.72 -8.36 -4.70
CA LEU A 568 5.93 -8.98 -3.63
C LEU A 568 5.55 -7.94 -2.56
N ALA A 569 6.53 -7.15 -2.09
CA ALA A 569 6.31 -6.15 -1.07
C ALA A 569 5.33 -5.06 -1.52
N SER A 570 5.44 -4.59 -2.76
CA SER A 570 4.57 -3.55 -3.33
C SER A 570 3.10 -4.00 -3.34
N TRP A 571 2.81 -5.21 -3.84
CA TRP A 571 1.47 -5.79 -3.78
C TRP A 571 0.99 -6.04 -2.34
N GLY A 572 1.87 -6.53 -1.46
CA GLY A 572 1.55 -6.72 -0.04
C GLY A 572 1.18 -5.39 0.66
N LEU A 573 1.91 -4.31 0.41
CA LEU A 573 1.63 -2.99 0.96
C LEU A 573 0.26 -2.44 0.48
N LEU A 574 -0.14 -2.75 -0.75
CA LEU A 574 -1.46 -2.39 -1.27
C LEU A 574 -2.60 -3.00 -0.45
N ALA A 575 -2.38 -4.13 0.23
CA ALA A 575 -3.40 -4.78 1.05
C ALA A 575 -3.84 -3.91 2.25
N PHE A 576 -2.92 -3.14 2.84
CA PHE A 576 -3.26 -2.19 3.91
C PHE A 576 -4.16 -1.06 3.40
N LEU A 577 -3.90 -0.60 2.18
CA LEU A 577 -4.73 0.40 1.51
C LEU A 577 -6.12 -0.13 1.23
N LYS A 578 -6.19 -1.35 0.67
CA LYS A 578 -7.45 -2.01 0.39
C LYS A 578 -8.25 -2.25 1.67
N ALA A 579 -7.61 -2.59 2.78
CA ALA A 579 -8.27 -2.77 4.08
C ALA A 579 -8.89 -1.49 4.66
N THR A 580 -8.48 -0.31 4.18
CA THR A 580 -9.01 0.99 4.60
C THR A 580 -10.12 1.52 3.68
N ASP A 581 -10.30 0.92 2.50
CA ASP A 581 -11.33 1.34 1.54
C ASP A 581 -12.74 0.90 1.99
N THR A 582 -13.42 1.79 2.71
CA THR A 582 -14.78 1.58 3.26
C THR A 582 -15.90 1.89 2.27
N ARG A 583 -15.59 2.25 1.01
CA ARG A 583 -16.61 2.49 -0.02
C ARG A 583 -17.48 1.24 -0.21
N PRO A 584 -18.79 1.37 -0.47
CA PRO A 584 -19.72 0.25 -0.53
C PRO A 584 -19.25 -0.85 -1.50
N ASN A 585 -19.06 -2.06 -0.97
CA ASN A 585 -18.60 -3.24 -1.71
C ASN A 585 -17.25 -3.06 -2.46
N ALA A 586 -16.47 -2.03 -2.15
CA ALA A 586 -15.22 -1.74 -2.86
C ALA A 586 -14.07 -2.65 -2.42
N SER A 587 -13.98 -2.91 -1.11
CA SER A 587 -12.90 -3.69 -0.53
C SER A 587 -13.28 -5.14 -0.25
N PHE A 588 -12.48 -6.10 -0.75
CA PHE A 588 -12.58 -7.48 -0.30
C PHE A 588 -12.02 -7.68 1.11
N ALA A 589 -11.22 -6.76 1.63
CA ALA A 589 -10.65 -6.81 2.98
C ALA A 589 -11.64 -6.38 4.07
N ILE A 590 -12.90 -6.09 3.71
CA ILE A 590 -13.99 -5.78 4.64
C ILE A 590 -15.09 -6.84 4.50
N ARG A 591 -15.53 -7.44 5.61
CA ARG A 591 -16.64 -8.42 5.60
C ARG A 591 -17.95 -7.72 5.23
N LEU A 592 -18.75 -8.35 4.36
CA LEU A 592 -20.11 -7.88 4.13
C LEU A 592 -20.95 -8.21 5.38
N PRO A 593 -21.82 -7.30 5.84
CA PRO A 593 -22.74 -7.62 6.92
C PRO A 593 -23.58 -8.83 6.49
N ALA A 594 -23.61 -9.87 7.33
CA ALA A 594 -24.61 -10.92 7.18
C ALA A 594 -25.99 -10.25 7.18
N ARG A 595 -26.93 -10.69 6.33
CA ARG A 595 -28.34 -10.32 6.43
C ARG A 595 -28.85 -10.75 7.81
N ARG A 596 -28.64 -9.92 8.83
CA ARG A 596 -29.32 -10.02 10.12
C ARG A 596 -30.44 -9.01 10.06
N GLU A 597 -31.66 -9.50 10.16
CA GLU A 597 -32.82 -8.66 10.45
C GLU A 597 -32.49 -7.83 11.70
N PRO A 598 -32.78 -6.52 11.71
CA PRO A 598 -32.51 -5.69 12.87
C PRO A 598 -33.24 -6.31 14.08
N PRO A 599 -32.60 -6.37 15.26
CA PRO A 599 -33.27 -6.85 16.46
C PRO A 599 -34.51 -5.98 16.69
N VAL A 600 -35.69 -6.62 16.67
CA VAL A 600 -36.95 -5.98 17.03
C VAL A 600 -36.83 -5.58 18.49
N PHE A 601 -36.63 -4.28 18.74
CA PHE A 601 -36.63 -3.74 20.09
C PHE A 601 -38.08 -3.75 20.59
N LEU A 602 -38.44 -4.78 21.37
CA LEU A 602 -39.59 -4.71 22.26
C LEU A 602 -39.24 -3.71 23.36
N GLY A 603 -39.52 -2.43 23.11
CA GLY A 603 -39.49 -1.42 24.15
C GLY A 603 -40.33 -1.91 25.33
N ARG A 604 -39.73 -2.02 26.52
CA ARG A 604 -40.54 -1.97 27.74
C ARG A 604 -41.21 -0.61 27.73
N HIS A 605 -42.49 -0.58 27.37
CA HIS A 605 -43.33 0.56 27.66
C HIS A 605 -43.11 0.94 29.13
N PRO A 606 -42.92 2.23 29.46
CA PRO A 606 -43.08 2.65 30.84
C PRO A 606 -44.46 2.17 31.27
N ARG A 607 -44.55 1.45 32.41
CA ARG A 607 -45.85 1.17 33.02
C ARG A 607 -46.55 2.53 33.13
N GLN A 608 -47.62 2.70 32.38
CA GLN A 608 -48.59 3.73 32.73
C GLN A 608 -49.07 3.34 34.12
N GLU A 609 -48.69 4.12 35.12
CA GLU A 609 -49.45 4.16 36.36
C GLU A 609 -50.86 4.56 35.95
N GLU A 610 -51.79 3.61 36.01
CA GLU A 610 -53.22 3.88 36.00
C GLU A 610 -53.48 4.82 37.18
N VAL A 611 -53.74 6.08 36.86
CA VAL A 611 -54.38 7.01 37.80
C VAL A 611 -55.82 6.51 37.96
N ASP A 612 -56.10 5.97 39.14
CA ASP A 612 -57.43 5.65 39.62
C ASP A 612 -58.30 6.93 39.59
N PRO A 613 -59.44 6.97 38.88
CA PRO A 613 -60.31 8.14 38.87
C PRO A 613 -61.12 8.33 40.16
N ASP A 614 -61.10 7.38 41.11
CA ASP A 614 -61.94 7.43 42.33
C ASP A 614 -61.14 7.15 43.63
N ALA A 615 -60.13 7.98 43.94
CA ALA A 615 -59.49 8.03 45.26
C ALA A 615 -59.15 9.46 45.73
#